data_AF-A0A094B770-F1
#
_entry.id   AF-A0A094B770-F1
#
_cell.length_a   1.000
_cell.length_b   1.000
_cell.length_c   1.000
_cell.angle_alpha   90.00
_cell.angle_beta   90.00
_cell.angle_gamma   90.00
#
_symmetry.space_group_name_H-M   'P 1'
#
loop_
_entity.id
_entity.type
_entity.pdbx_description
1 polymer ?
#
loop_
_entity_poly.entity_id
_entity_poly.type
_entity_poly.pdbx_seq_one_letter_code
_entity_poly.pdbx_strand_id
1 'polypeptide(L)'
;PFASSFELQAHCAVGNYDSAVELMELMWGYMLDGPGMTNSTLLEGYRIDGSVGYPAYTHPARNSHCHGWSTGPTMVLLTGILGIKFTAPLGRSYTITPHRTKWLSHAEGGFSTSLGKFSVKLKGMVGKGGRRAEVLQVLTPAGTSGTVSWGGNEAASYGGVLKLANYLDSPGQWITLLNATDYEETNGSTWPTDSEGDGEFVPDADWVKPSQTEREVGKVDWNLLDTLARTHEVDEL
;
A
#
# COMPACT_ATOMS: atom_id res chain seq x y z
N PRO A 1 -4.84 -9.57 14.35
CA PRO A 1 -4.57 -8.27 13.68
C PRO A 1 -3.23 -7.63 14.08
N PHE A 2 -2.95 -7.46 15.38
CA PHE A 2 -1.69 -6.86 15.85
C PHE A 2 -0.44 -7.49 15.24
N ALA A 3 -0.24 -8.80 15.42
CA ALA A 3 0.91 -9.51 14.85
C ALA A 3 0.94 -9.42 13.31
N SER A 4 -0.22 -9.59 12.67
CA SER A 4 -0.37 -9.51 11.21
C SER A 4 -0.05 -8.12 10.66
N SER A 5 -0.16 -7.04 11.45
CA SER A 5 0.31 -5.71 11.05
C SER A 5 1.83 -5.69 10.80
N PHE A 6 2.60 -6.51 11.49
CA PHE A 6 4.04 -6.69 11.22
C PHE A 6 4.28 -7.62 10.03
N GLU A 7 3.44 -8.64 9.84
CA GLU A 7 3.48 -9.49 8.65
C GLU A 7 3.28 -8.69 7.36
N LEU A 8 2.31 -7.76 7.35
CA LEU A 8 2.11 -6.81 6.24
C LEU A 8 3.39 -6.00 5.95
N GLN A 9 4.04 -5.49 6.99
CA GLN A 9 5.30 -4.75 6.85
C GLN A 9 6.43 -5.63 6.32
N ALA A 10 6.55 -6.86 6.83
CA ALA A 10 7.56 -7.82 6.40
C ALA A 10 7.41 -8.17 4.92
N HIS A 11 6.18 -8.40 4.45
CA HIS A 11 5.88 -8.57 3.03
C HIS A 11 6.36 -7.39 2.19
N CYS A 12 6.03 -6.15 2.58
CA CYS A 12 6.50 -4.96 1.87
C CYS A 12 8.03 -4.81 1.91
N ALA A 13 8.68 -5.15 3.03
CA ALA A 13 10.13 -5.02 3.20
C ALA A 13 10.92 -5.94 2.26
N VAL A 14 10.35 -7.09 1.87
CA VAL A 14 10.96 -8.03 0.92
C VAL A 14 10.41 -7.90 -0.50
N GLY A 15 9.66 -6.83 -0.80
CA GLY A 15 9.10 -6.56 -2.12
C GLY A 15 7.89 -7.41 -2.50
N ASN A 16 7.30 -8.15 -1.55
CA ASN A 16 6.12 -8.98 -1.78
C ASN A 16 4.81 -8.20 -1.49
N TYR A 17 4.58 -7.12 -2.23
CA TYR A 17 3.43 -6.22 -2.04
C TYR A 17 2.08 -6.92 -2.28
N ASP A 18 2.03 -7.86 -3.23
CA ASP A 18 0.81 -8.62 -3.52
C ASP A 18 0.33 -9.43 -2.32
N SER A 19 1.23 -10.11 -1.59
CA SER A 19 0.86 -10.84 -0.37
C SER A 19 0.43 -9.91 0.75
N ALA A 20 1.01 -8.71 0.86
CA ALA A 20 0.56 -7.74 1.85
C ALA A 20 -0.92 -7.36 1.60
N VAL A 21 -1.28 -6.96 0.38
CA VAL A 21 -2.66 -6.56 0.07
C VAL A 21 -3.63 -7.75 0.12
N GLU A 22 -3.20 -8.93 -0.31
CA GLU A 22 -4.00 -10.15 -0.18
C GLU A 22 -4.34 -10.46 1.29
N LEU A 23 -3.35 -10.34 2.19
CA LEU A 23 -3.57 -10.54 3.62
C LEU A 23 -4.51 -9.48 4.20
N MET A 24 -4.45 -8.23 3.72
CA MET A 24 -5.42 -7.20 4.08
C MET A 24 -6.84 -7.59 3.68
N GLU A 25 -7.03 -7.99 2.42
CA GLU A 25 -8.34 -8.42 1.89
C GLU A 25 -8.88 -9.64 2.66
N LEU A 26 -8.01 -10.60 3.02
CA LEU A 26 -8.40 -11.77 3.79
C LEU A 26 -8.79 -11.40 5.23
N MET A 27 -7.84 -10.82 5.97
CA MET A 27 -8.00 -10.65 7.41
C MET A 27 -8.84 -9.44 7.78
N TRP A 28 -8.60 -8.29 7.14
CA TRP A 28 -9.34 -7.05 7.43
C TRP A 28 -10.63 -6.98 6.64
N GLY A 29 -10.71 -7.60 5.45
CA GLY A 29 -12.00 -7.79 4.76
C GLY A 29 -12.97 -8.59 5.63
N TYR A 30 -12.52 -9.67 6.27
CA TYR A 30 -13.35 -10.39 7.25
C TYR A 30 -13.75 -9.52 8.45
N MET A 31 -12.88 -8.61 8.93
CA MET A 31 -13.22 -7.69 10.02
C MET A 31 -14.32 -6.67 9.65
N LEU A 32 -14.65 -6.49 8.37
CA LEU A 32 -15.74 -5.62 7.96
C LEU A 32 -17.10 -6.31 8.17
N ASP A 33 -17.27 -7.52 7.64
CA ASP A 33 -18.59 -8.17 7.51
C ASP A 33 -18.73 -9.50 8.26
N GLY A 34 -17.66 -9.95 8.94
CA GLY A 34 -17.66 -11.21 9.68
C GLY A 34 -18.67 -11.21 10.84
N PRO A 35 -19.22 -12.39 11.22
CA PRO A 35 -20.06 -12.52 12.39
C PRO A 35 -19.42 -11.94 13.66
N GLY A 36 -20.12 -11.02 14.32
CA GLY A 36 -19.64 -10.34 15.53
C GLY A 36 -18.77 -9.10 15.27
N MET A 37 -18.50 -8.75 14.02
CA MET A 37 -17.81 -7.52 13.65
C MET A 37 -18.76 -6.31 13.59
N THR A 38 -18.19 -5.10 13.59
CA THR A 38 -18.97 -3.85 13.67
C THR A 38 -19.08 -3.10 12.35
N ASN A 39 -18.39 -3.54 11.29
CA ASN A 39 -18.27 -2.85 10.00
C ASN A 39 -17.76 -1.38 10.09
N SER A 40 -17.32 -0.91 11.26
CA SER A 40 -17.03 0.51 11.51
C SER A 40 -15.75 0.75 12.29
N THR A 41 -15.25 -0.28 12.98
CA THR A 41 -14.04 -0.22 13.80
C THR A 41 -13.25 -1.52 13.66
N LEU A 42 -11.98 -1.50 14.04
CA LEU A 42 -11.13 -2.68 14.03
C LEU A 42 -11.07 -3.29 15.43
N LEU A 43 -11.40 -4.57 15.55
CA LEU A 43 -11.36 -5.28 16.82
C LEU A 43 -9.94 -5.62 17.28
N GLU A 44 -9.80 -5.94 18.55
CA GLU A 44 -8.56 -6.31 19.20
C GLU A 44 -8.00 -7.66 18.70
N GLY A 45 -8.84 -8.69 18.60
CA GLY A 45 -8.46 -9.98 18.01
C GLY A 45 -9.64 -10.89 17.65
N TYR A 46 -9.39 -11.87 16.80
CA TYR A 46 -10.30 -12.99 16.54
C TYR A 46 -9.47 -14.25 16.30
N ARG A 47 -10.12 -15.40 16.38
CA ARG A 47 -9.51 -16.72 16.21
C ARG A 47 -9.48 -17.14 14.74
N ILE A 48 -8.72 -18.18 14.41
CA ILE A 48 -8.62 -18.71 13.04
C ILE A 48 -9.99 -19.17 12.49
N ASP A 49 -10.90 -19.60 13.38
CA ASP A 49 -12.28 -19.96 13.03
C ASP A 49 -13.21 -18.74 12.80
N GLY A 50 -12.67 -17.52 12.88
CA GLY A 50 -13.41 -16.28 12.68
C GLY A 50 -14.17 -15.78 13.91
N SER A 51 -14.18 -16.52 15.02
CA SER A 51 -14.88 -16.10 16.23
C SER A 51 -14.13 -14.98 16.98
N VAL A 52 -14.90 -14.02 17.52
CA VAL A 52 -14.36 -12.94 18.34
C VAL A 52 -13.76 -13.52 19.62
N GLY A 53 -12.47 -13.30 19.82
CA GLY A 53 -11.78 -13.76 21.02
C GLY A 53 -10.31 -13.34 21.04
N TYR A 54 -9.78 -13.19 22.24
CA TYR A 54 -8.37 -12.92 22.48
C TYR A 54 -7.86 -13.83 23.60
N PRO A 55 -6.70 -14.51 23.44
CA PRO A 55 -6.24 -15.54 24.39
C PRO A 55 -6.08 -15.07 25.84
N ALA A 56 -5.86 -13.77 26.07
CA ALA A 56 -5.71 -13.21 27.40
C ALA A 56 -7.03 -13.15 28.20
N TYR A 57 -8.19 -13.37 27.57
CA TYR A 57 -9.50 -13.27 28.22
C TYR A 57 -10.22 -14.61 28.27
N THR A 58 -10.78 -14.92 29.43
CA THR A 58 -11.67 -16.07 29.63
C THR A 58 -13.06 -15.84 29.05
N HIS A 59 -13.49 -14.58 28.90
CA HIS A 59 -14.82 -14.23 28.39
C HIS A 59 -14.71 -13.37 27.11
N PRO A 60 -15.33 -13.78 25.98
CA PRO A 60 -15.24 -13.08 24.70
C PRO A 60 -15.67 -11.61 24.75
N ALA A 61 -16.65 -11.26 25.58
CA ALA A 61 -17.15 -9.89 25.74
C ALA A 61 -16.10 -8.89 26.26
N ARG A 62 -14.95 -9.34 26.77
CA ARG A 62 -13.83 -8.45 27.15
C ARG A 62 -13.01 -7.95 25.96
N ASN A 63 -13.14 -8.62 24.81
CA ASN A 63 -12.40 -8.29 23.61
C ASN A 63 -12.90 -6.95 23.04
N SER A 64 -12.00 -5.98 22.91
CA SER A 64 -12.37 -4.67 22.37
C SER A 64 -12.75 -4.78 20.90
N HIS A 65 -13.84 -4.12 20.51
CA HIS A 65 -14.26 -4.01 19.12
C HIS A 65 -13.70 -2.74 18.44
N CYS A 66 -12.94 -1.93 19.18
CA CYS A 66 -12.26 -0.74 18.66
C CYS A 66 -10.88 -0.65 19.30
N HIS A 67 -9.88 -1.21 18.62
CA HIS A 67 -8.53 -1.34 19.14
C HIS A 67 -7.51 -0.87 18.11
N GLY A 68 -6.80 0.22 18.45
CA GLY A 68 -5.91 0.92 17.52
C GLY A 68 -4.75 0.07 16.98
N TRP A 69 -4.31 -0.95 17.71
CA TRP A 69 -3.22 -1.84 17.28
C TRP A 69 -3.54 -2.69 16.03
N SER A 70 -4.80 -2.68 15.61
CA SER A 70 -5.30 -3.42 14.46
C SER A 70 -5.25 -2.57 13.19
N THR A 71 -4.80 -1.32 13.27
CA THR A 71 -4.77 -0.35 12.16
C THR A 71 -3.58 -0.53 11.20
N GLY A 72 -2.94 -1.71 11.18
CA GLY A 72 -1.84 -2.04 10.29
C GLY A 72 -2.03 -1.64 8.82
N PRO A 73 -3.20 -1.91 8.20
CA PRO A 73 -3.46 -1.54 6.81
C PRO A 73 -3.33 -0.04 6.54
N THR A 74 -3.76 0.82 7.47
CA THR A 74 -3.64 2.27 7.31
C THR A 74 -2.19 2.68 7.09
N MET A 75 -1.27 2.15 7.90
CA MET A 75 0.15 2.47 7.78
C MET A 75 0.77 1.83 6.52
N VAL A 76 0.44 0.58 6.23
CA VAL A 76 1.06 -0.16 5.11
C VAL A 76 0.56 0.37 3.77
N LEU A 77 -0.71 0.77 3.64
CA LEU A 77 -1.21 1.41 2.43
C LEU A 77 -0.49 2.74 2.16
N LEU A 78 -0.21 3.55 3.18
CA LEU A 78 0.48 4.84 3.02
C LEU A 78 1.99 4.71 2.78
N THR A 79 2.67 3.85 3.53
CA THR A 79 4.14 3.80 3.58
C THR A 79 4.74 2.62 2.81
N GLY A 80 3.98 1.55 2.61
CA GLY A 80 4.38 0.36 1.85
C GLY A 80 3.86 0.37 0.41
N ILE A 81 2.55 0.58 0.21
CA ILE A 81 1.90 0.55 -1.11
C ILE A 81 2.07 1.89 -1.84
N LEU A 82 1.68 3.01 -1.24
CA LEU A 82 1.95 4.34 -1.80
C LEU A 82 3.41 4.78 -1.58
N GLY A 83 4.13 4.10 -0.68
CA GLY A 83 5.58 4.22 -0.55
C GLY A 83 6.07 5.56 0.00
N ILE A 84 5.22 6.36 0.65
CA ILE A 84 5.59 7.70 1.11
C ILE A 84 6.40 7.58 2.41
N LYS A 85 7.62 8.12 2.40
CA LYS A 85 8.48 8.20 3.59
C LYS A 85 9.06 9.59 3.72
N PHE A 86 8.82 10.24 4.85
CA PHE A 86 9.49 11.51 5.19
C PHE A 86 10.88 11.22 5.77
N THR A 87 11.88 11.89 5.21
CA THR A 87 13.29 11.77 5.62
C THR A 87 13.76 13.00 6.41
N ALA A 88 12.90 14.01 6.55
CA ALA A 88 13.10 15.16 7.42
C ALA A 88 11.74 15.62 8.02
N PRO A 89 11.75 16.41 9.11
CA PRO A 89 10.52 16.86 9.76
C PRO A 89 9.52 17.50 8.79
N LEU A 90 8.23 17.21 8.99
CA LEU A 90 7.11 17.72 8.21
C LEU A 90 7.14 17.37 6.70
N GLY A 91 8.07 16.51 6.27
CA GLY A 91 8.25 16.17 4.85
C GLY A 91 9.08 17.19 4.07
N ARG A 92 9.93 18.00 4.74
CA ARG A 92 10.89 18.89 4.02
C ARG A 92 11.73 18.12 3.01
N SER A 93 12.11 16.89 3.38
CA SER A 93 12.60 15.88 2.45
C SER A 93 11.84 14.57 2.56
N TYR A 94 11.75 13.85 1.44
CA TYR A 94 10.99 12.61 1.34
C TYR A 94 11.52 11.66 0.26
N THR A 95 11.07 10.41 0.34
CA THR A 95 11.15 9.43 -0.74
C THR A 95 9.75 8.87 -1.00
N ILE A 96 9.46 8.57 -2.27
CA ILE A 96 8.18 8.00 -2.71
C ILE A 96 8.48 6.82 -3.64
N THR A 97 8.10 5.61 -3.21
CA THR A 97 8.31 4.37 -3.96
C THR A 97 7.00 3.57 -4.04
N PRO A 98 6.10 3.92 -4.96
CA PRO A 98 4.76 3.34 -4.99
C PRO A 98 4.75 2.02 -5.77
N HIS A 99 3.91 1.09 -5.32
CA HIS A 99 3.75 -0.24 -5.90
C HIS A 99 2.27 -0.58 -6.05
N ARG A 100 1.78 -0.71 -7.30
CA ARG A 100 0.44 -1.26 -7.52
C ARG A 100 0.51 -2.77 -7.45
N THR A 101 -0.48 -3.37 -6.81
CA THR A 101 -0.64 -4.82 -6.73
C THR A 101 -1.72 -5.28 -7.70
N LYS A 102 -1.77 -6.59 -8.00
CA LYS A 102 -2.85 -7.15 -8.83
C LYS A 102 -4.24 -6.98 -8.21
N TRP A 103 -4.29 -6.77 -6.89
CA TRP A 103 -5.51 -6.60 -6.10
C TRP A 103 -6.13 -5.21 -6.21
N LEU A 104 -5.38 -4.23 -6.74
CA LEU A 104 -5.76 -2.83 -6.77
C LEU A 104 -5.82 -2.33 -8.22
N SER A 105 -6.98 -1.88 -8.68
CA SER A 105 -7.07 -1.11 -9.94
C SER A 105 -6.39 0.25 -9.82
N HIS A 106 -6.48 0.84 -8.63
CA HIS A 106 -5.83 2.09 -8.27
C HIS A 106 -5.57 2.16 -6.76
N ALA A 107 -4.68 3.06 -6.37
CA ALA A 107 -4.43 3.46 -5.00
C ALA A 107 -4.23 4.99 -4.95
N GLU A 108 -4.90 5.65 -4.01
CA GLU A 108 -4.75 7.09 -3.77
C GLU A 108 -4.72 7.36 -2.27
N GLY A 109 -3.85 8.28 -1.86
CA GLY A 109 -3.75 8.68 -0.47
C GLY A 109 -2.59 9.63 -0.24
N GLY A 110 -2.29 9.90 1.03
CA GLY A 110 -1.17 10.74 1.39
C GLY A 110 -1.24 11.31 2.81
N PHE A 111 -0.46 12.37 3.04
CA PHE A 111 -0.30 13.01 4.33
C PHE A 111 -0.56 14.51 4.22
N SER A 112 -1.08 15.10 5.29
CA SER A 112 -1.16 16.56 5.43
C SER A 112 -0.22 17.01 6.53
N THR A 113 0.66 17.96 6.22
CA THR A 113 1.55 18.61 7.19
C THR A 113 1.30 20.11 7.18
N SER A 114 1.95 20.85 8.07
CA SER A 114 1.91 22.32 8.04
C SER A 114 2.59 22.92 6.81
N LEU A 115 3.35 22.14 6.04
CA LEU A 115 3.90 22.57 4.75
C LEU A 115 2.88 22.42 3.61
N GLY A 116 1.90 21.52 3.76
CA GLY A 116 0.86 21.26 2.76
C GLY A 116 0.52 19.78 2.63
N LYS A 117 -0.23 19.44 1.57
CA LYS A 117 -0.65 18.08 1.23
C LYS A 117 0.43 17.37 0.41
N PHE A 118 0.75 16.16 0.83
CA PHE A 118 1.43 15.14 0.03
C PHE A 118 0.36 14.19 -0.49
N SER A 119 0.33 13.91 -1.78
CA SER A 119 -0.62 12.96 -2.37
C SER A 119 0.09 12.10 -3.41
N VAL A 120 -0.16 10.80 -3.33
CA VAL A 120 0.28 9.84 -4.35
C VAL A 120 -0.96 9.16 -4.89
N LYS A 121 -1.07 9.12 -6.21
CA LYS A 121 -2.12 8.42 -6.93
C LYS A 121 -1.48 7.50 -7.96
N LEU A 122 -1.85 6.23 -7.96
CA LEU A 122 -1.33 5.23 -8.88
C LEU A 122 -2.49 4.42 -9.44
N LYS A 123 -2.59 4.29 -10.76
CA LYS A 123 -3.69 3.56 -11.41
C LYS A 123 -3.22 2.71 -12.59
N GLY A 124 -3.84 1.54 -12.74
CA GLY A 124 -3.73 0.71 -13.94
C GLY A 124 -4.52 1.32 -15.08
N MET A 125 -3.94 1.29 -16.27
CA MET A 125 -4.42 1.98 -17.48
C MET A 125 -4.20 1.11 -18.72
N VAL A 126 -4.84 1.49 -19.81
CA VAL A 126 -4.60 0.97 -21.15
C VAL A 126 -4.14 2.12 -22.03
N GLY A 127 -2.98 1.98 -22.66
CA GLY A 127 -2.40 2.96 -23.57
C GLY A 127 -2.56 2.56 -25.05
N LYS A 128 -1.75 3.19 -25.90
CA LYS A 128 -1.79 3.01 -27.35
C LYS A 128 -1.70 1.54 -27.76
N GLY A 129 -2.59 1.13 -28.67
CA GLY A 129 -2.63 -0.24 -29.19
C GLY A 129 -3.12 -1.28 -28.19
N GLY A 130 -3.80 -0.88 -27.11
CA GLY A 130 -4.33 -1.80 -26.09
C GLY A 130 -3.28 -2.27 -25.09
N ARG A 131 -2.11 -1.64 -25.06
CA ARG A 131 -1.00 -2.03 -24.17
C ARG A 131 -1.32 -1.67 -22.73
N ARG A 132 -1.02 -2.59 -21.80
CA ARG A 132 -1.14 -2.33 -20.36
C ARG A 132 -0.15 -1.25 -19.93
N ALA A 133 -0.63 -0.30 -19.17
CA ALA A 133 0.15 0.80 -18.65
C ALA A 133 -0.26 1.09 -17.20
N GLU A 134 0.53 1.93 -16.55
CA GLU A 134 0.18 2.54 -15.28
C GLU A 134 0.45 4.04 -15.35
N VAL A 135 -0.29 4.81 -14.57
CA VAL A 135 -0.07 6.25 -14.39
C VAL A 135 0.11 6.57 -12.91
N LEU A 136 1.21 7.24 -12.61
CA LEU A 136 1.56 7.78 -11.29
C LEU A 136 1.38 9.29 -11.30
N GLN A 137 0.74 9.83 -10.27
CA GLN A 137 0.79 11.24 -9.92
C GLN A 137 1.30 11.41 -8.49
N VAL A 138 2.27 12.29 -8.34
CA VAL A 138 2.83 12.70 -7.06
C VAL A 138 2.62 14.20 -6.92
N LEU A 139 1.92 14.61 -5.88
CA LEU A 139 1.75 16.00 -5.47
C LEU A 139 2.47 16.22 -4.15
N THR A 140 3.34 17.23 -4.10
CA THR A 140 4.04 17.60 -2.87
C THR A 140 4.08 19.10 -2.70
N PRO A 141 4.18 19.63 -1.46
CA PRO A 141 4.16 21.07 -1.25
C PRO A 141 5.36 21.80 -1.84
N ALA A 142 5.18 23.04 -2.29
CA ALA A 142 6.27 23.89 -2.75
C ALA A 142 7.35 24.06 -1.67
N GLY A 143 8.63 24.09 -2.08
CA GLY A 143 9.77 24.21 -1.16
C GLY A 143 10.13 22.92 -0.41
N THR A 144 9.49 21.79 -0.75
CA THR A 144 9.93 20.45 -0.34
C THR A 144 10.75 19.81 -1.46
N SER A 145 11.58 18.82 -1.13
CA SER A 145 12.38 18.12 -2.15
C SER A 145 12.54 16.66 -1.82
N GLY A 146 12.67 15.80 -2.82
CA GLY A 146 12.78 14.38 -2.56
C GLY A 146 13.02 13.58 -3.82
N THR A 147 12.84 12.27 -3.66
CA THR A 147 13.09 11.30 -4.73
C THR A 147 11.83 10.46 -4.97
N VAL A 148 11.47 10.30 -6.24
CA VAL A 148 10.42 9.39 -6.69
C VAL A 148 11.07 8.25 -7.45
N SER A 149 10.94 7.02 -6.95
CA SER A 149 11.48 5.82 -7.58
C SER A 149 10.31 4.91 -7.99
N TRP A 150 10.09 4.73 -9.29
CA TRP A 150 8.94 4.01 -9.82
C TRP A 150 9.23 3.41 -11.20
N GLY A 151 8.72 2.20 -11.48
CA GLY A 151 8.88 1.54 -12.78
C GLY A 151 10.33 1.26 -13.18
N GLY A 152 11.25 1.13 -12.21
CA GLY A 152 12.69 0.97 -12.44
C GLY A 152 13.44 2.29 -12.71
N ASN A 153 12.77 3.43 -12.63
CA ASN A 153 13.34 4.75 -12.80
C ASN A 153 13.39 5.52 -11.48
N GLU A 154 14.18 6.59 -11.46
CA GLU A 154 14.26 7.52 -10.36
C GLU A 154 14.27 8.97 -10.87
N ALA A 155 13.54 9.86 -10.20
CA ALA A 155 13.58 11.30 -10.44
C ALA A 155 13.67 12.10 -9.14
N ALA A 156 14.40 13.21 -9.21
CA ALA A 156 14.28 14.27 -8.22
C ALA A 156 12.92 14.98 -8.36
N SER A 157 12.35 15.35 -7.21
CA SER A 157 11.10 16.10 -7.08
C SER A 157 11.35 17.34 -6.23
N TYR A 158 10.78 18.50 -6.61
CA TYR A 158 11.04 19.80 -6.01
C TYR A 158 9.75 20.56 -5.66
N GLY A 159 8.77 19.86 -5.09
CA GLY A 159 7.44 20.42 -4.86
C GLY A 159 6.62 20.51 -6.16
N GLY A 160 5.32 20.71 -6.00
CA GLY A 160 4.36 20.71 -7.10
C GLY A 160 3.94 19.29 -7.51
N VAL A 161 3.64 19.11 -8.79
CA VAL A 161 3.13 17.85 -9.36
C VAL A 161 4.12 17.21 -10.31
N LEU A 162 4.25 15.89 -10.18
CA LEU A 162 4.93 15.01 -11.13
C LEU A 162 3.93 13.93 -11.56
N LYS A 163 3.59 13.90 -12.85
CA LYS A 163 2.70 12.92 -13.47
C LYS A 163 3.45 12.13 -14.53
N LEU A 164 3.43 10.81 -14.39
CA LEU A 164 4.25 9.88 -15.14
C LEU A 164 3.40 8.71 -15.62
N ALA A 165 3.64 8.22 -16.83
CA ALA A 165 3.07 6.97 -17.34
C ALA A 165 4.17 5.95 -17.58
N ASN A 166 3.87 4.66 -17.45
CA ASN A 166 4.80 3.58 -17.75
C ASN A 166 4.05 2.41 -18.39
N TYR A 167 4.54 1.92 -19.54
CA TYR A 167 4.00 0.71 -20.15
C TYR A 167 4.57 -0.53 -19.44
N LEU A 168 3.71 -1.49 -19.08
CA LEU A 168 4.11 -2.65 -18.28
C LEU A 168 4.99 -3.65 -19.05
N ASP A 169 4.91 -3.65 -20.37
CA ASP A 169 5.73 -4.45 -21.29
C ASP A 169 7.06 -3.76 -21.66
N SER A 170 7.32 -2.56 -21.14
CA SER A 170 8.56 -1.79 -21.39
C SER A 170 9.06 -1.11 -20.11
N PRO A 171 9.33 -1.86 -19.04
CA PRO A 171 9.78 -1.30 -17.77
C PRO A 171 11.11 -0.54 -17.93
N GLY A 172 11.31 0.50 -17.13
CA GLY A 172 12.49 1.37 -17.23
C GLY A 172 12.36 2.52 -18.23
N GLN A 173 11.24 2.66 -18.96
CA GLN A 173 10.97 3.83 -19.81
C GLN A 173 9.62 4.46 -19.45
N TRP A 174 9.64 5.41 -18.52
CA TRP A 174 8.45 6.21 -18.24
C TRP A 174 8.28 7.38 -19.21
N ILE A 175 7.07 7.92 -19.28
CA ILE A 175 6.68 9.08 -20.07
C ILE A 175 6.25 10.17 -19.08
N THR A 176 6.90 11.33 -19.14
CA THR A 176 6.50 12.48 -18.32
C THR A 176 5.29 13.14 -18.95
N LEU A 177 4.14 13.05 -18.27
CA LEU A 177 2.89 13.69 -18.69
C LEU A 177 2.79 15.12 -18.19
N LEU A 178 3.26 15.39 -16.96
CA LEU A 178 3.29 16.72 -16.36
C LEU A 178 4.42 16.80 -15.34
N ASN A 179 5.15 17.90 -15.34
CA ASN A 179 6.09 18.25 -14.28
C ASN A 179 6.03 19.76 -14.06
N ALA A 180 5.47 20.18 -12.93
CA ALA A 180 5.26 21.59 -12.62
C ALA A 180 5.41 21.83 -11.12
N THR A 181 6.14 22.88 -10.74
CA THR A 181 6.36 23.27 -9.34
C THR A 181 5.19 24.07 -8.75
N ASP A 182 4.45 24.77 -9.61
CA ASP A 182 3.37 25.70 -9.24
C ASP A 182 2.01 25.10 -9.59
N TYR A 183 1.69 23.94 -8.99
CA TYR A 183 0.45 23.22 -9.28
C TYR A 183 -0.55 23.29 -8.12
N GLU A 184 -1.75 23.78 -8.40
CA GLU A 184 -2.91 23.66 -7.53
C GLU A 184 -3.89 22.62 -8.11
N GLU A 185 -4.22 21.62 -7.30
CA GLU A 185 -5.22 20.60 -7.65
C GLU A 185 -6.61 21.27 -7.69
N THR A 186 -7.21 21.36 -8.87
CA THR A 186 -8.58 21.90 -9.00
C THR A 186 -9.60 20.85 -8.57
N ASN A 187 -10.54 21.22 -7.70
CA ASN A 187 -11.61 20.34 -7.23
C ASN A 187 -12.43 19.80 -8.42
N GLY A 188 -12.47 18.48 -8.63
CA GLY A 188 -13.43 17.85 -9.54
C GLY A 188 -12.95 16.66 -10.37
N SER A 189 -11.66 16.29 -10.34
CA SER A 189 -11.17 15.08 -11.02
C SER A 189 -11.56 13.81 -10.27
N THR A 190 -12.31 12.94 -10.95
CA THR A 190 -12.54 11.55 -10.56
C THR A 190 -11.36 10.71 -11.05
N TRP A 191 -10.22 10.86 -10.39
CA TRP A 191 -8.95 10.19 -10.75
C TRP A 191 -9.08 8.73 -11.22
N PRO A 192 -9.95 7.87 -10.63
CA PRO A 192 -10.12 6.48 -11.07
C PRO A 192 -10.64 6.31 -12.49
N THR A 193 -11.44 7.24 -13.00
CA THR A 193 -12.12 7.13 -14.30
C THR A 193 -11.57 8.08 -15.36
N ASP A 194 -10.65 8.97 -14.98
CA ASP A 194 -10.11 9.98 -15.88
C ASP A 194 -9.03 9.39 -16.80
N SER A 195 -9.06 9.79 -18.07
CA SER A 195 -7.97 9.55 -19.02
C SER A 195 -6.79 10.49 -18.77
N GLU A 196 -5.60 10.08 -19.19
CA GLU A 196 -4.34 10.77 -18.94
C GLU A 196 -3.52 10.94 -20.23
N GLY A 197 -2.64 11.94 -20.25
CA GLY A 197 -1.80 12.24 -21.42
C GLY A 197 -2.63 12.60 -22.65
N ASP A 198 -3.55 13.55 -22.51
CA ASP A 198 -4.46 14.01 -23.57
C ASP A 198 -5.29 12.88 -24.22
N GLY A 199 -5.63 11.86 -23.41
CA GLY A 199 -6.43 10.72 -23.84
C GLY A 199 -5.62 9.52 -24.34
N GLU A 200 -4.29 9.55 -24.28
CA GLU A 200 -3.45 8.40 -24.65
C GLU A 200 -3.68 7.21 -23.71
N PHE A 201 -3.81 7.47 -22.41
CA PHE A 201 -4.00 6.45 -21.38
C PHE A 201 -5.43 6.52 -20.86
N VAL A 202 -6.18 5.43 -21.01
CA VAL A 202 -7.58 5.34 -20.57
C VAL A 202 -7.72 4.30 -19.45
N PRO A 203 -8.73 4.43 -18.56
CA PRO A 203 -8.97 3.44 -17.53
C PRO A 203 -9.12 2.03 -18.10
N ASP A 204 -8.55 1.06 -17.41
CA ASP A 204 -8.71 -0.36 -17.73
C ASP A 204 -10.13 -0.83 -17.37
N ALA A 205 -11.06 -0.66 -18.31
CA ALA A 205 -12.46 -1.05 -18.14
C ALA A 205 -12.66 -2.57 -17.96
N ASP A 206 -11.68 -3.37 -18.38
CA ASP A 206 -11.69 -4.83 -18.28
C ASP A 206 -10.97 -5.33 -17.01
N TRP A 207 -10.52 -4.43 -16.12
CA TRP A 207 -9.89 -4.84 -14.87
C TRP A 207 -10.90 -5.56 -13.97
N VAL A 208 -10.52 -6.75 -13.50
CA VAL A 208 -11.27 -7.53 -12.53
C VAL A 208 -10.38 -7.83 -11.35
N LYS A 209 -10.88 -7.55 -10.13
CA LYS A 209 -10.18 -7.94 -8.90
C LYS A 209 -10.03 -9.47 -8.88
N PRO A 210 -8.82 -10.01 -8.68
CA PRO A 210 -8.63 -11.45 -8.54
C PRO A 210 -9.44 -12.00 -7.37
N SER A 211 -9.90 -13.25 -7.47
CA SER A 211 -10.50 -13.96 -6.35
C SER A 211 -9.41 -14.51 -5.43
N GLN A 212 -9.66 -14.49 -4.12
CA GLN A 212 -8.82 -15.25 -3.19
C GLN A 212 -8.93 -16.74 -3.49
N THR A 213 -7.79 -17.43 -3.41
CA THR A 213 -7.75 -18.90 -3.54
C THR A 213 -7.70 -19.49 -2.15
N GLU A 214 -8.46 -20.57 -1.93
CA GLU A 214 -8.39 -21.31 -0.66
C GLU A 214 -6.98 -21.89 -0.51
N ARG A 215 -6.38 -21.69 0.66
CA ARG A 215 -5.04 -22.19 0.99
C ARG A 215 -5.14 -23.19 2.12
N GLU A 216 -4.37 -24.26 2.03
CA GLU A 216 -4.20 -25.15 3.18
C GLU A 216 -3.60 -24.39 4.37
N VAL A 217 -3.98 -24.79 5.58
CA VAL A 217 -3.39 -24.24 6.80
C VAL A 217 -1.88 -24.46 6.77
N GLY A 218 -1.12 -23.37 6.82
CA GLY A 218 0.34 -23.42 6.84
C GLY A 218 0.84 -24.26 8.01
N LYS A 219 1.66 -25.26 7.73
CA LYS A 219 2.35 -26.04 8.75
C LYS A 219 3.70 -25.37 9.03
N VAL A 220 3.87 -24.88 10.25
CA VAL A 220 5.17 -24.39 10.72
C VAL A 220 6.09 -25.59 10.87
N ASP A 221 7.19 -25.60 10.13
CA ASP A 221 8.28 -26.56 10.36
C ASP A 221 9.15 -26.06 11.52
N TRP A 222 8.85 -26.58 12.71
CA TRP A 222 9.54 -26.22 13.94
C TRP A 222 11.04 -26.57 13.93
N ASN A 223 11.46 -27.56 13.12
CA ASN A 223 12.88 -27.94 13.06
C ASN A 223 13.73 -26.84 12.40
N LEU A 224 13.17 -26.12 11.42
CA LEU A 224 13.86 -25.00 10.76
C LEU A 224 14.05 -23.80 11.71
N LEU A 225 13.10 -23.56 12.61
CA LEU A 225 13.20 -22.51 13.63
C LEU A 225 14.27 -22.83 14.68
N ASP A 226 14.33 -24.08 15.14
CA ASP A 226 15.35 -24.52 16.11
C ASP A 226 16.77 -24.43 15.53
N THR A 227 16.93 -24.68 14.22
CA THR A 227 18.24 -24.61 13.56
C THR A 227 18.76 -23.17 13.50
N LEU A 228 17.88 -22.20 13.24
CA LEU A 228 18.21 -20.76 13.23
C LEU A 228 18.48 -20.19 14.63
N ALA A 229 17.79 -20.70 15.64
CA ALA A 229 18.03 -20.32 17.04
C ALA A 229 19.40 -20.80 17.54
N ARG A 230 19.83 -22.01 17.15
CA ARG A 230 21.13 -22.58 17.54
C ARG A 230 22.33 -21.97 16.81
N THR A 231 22.14 -21.39 15.63
CA THR A 231 23.23 -20.71 14.91
C THR A 231 23.66 -19.37 15.53
N HIS A 232 22.93 -18.85 16.52
CA HIS A 232 23.27 -17.63 17.25
C HIS A 232 23.80 -17.86 18.68
N GLU A 233 23.98 -19.12 19.11
CA GLU A 233 24.60 -19.47 20.41
C GLU A 233 26.13 -19.62 20.34
N VAL A 234 26.78 -19.21 19.23
CA VAL A 234 28.25 -19.25 19.11
C VAL A 234 28.78 -17.89 18.69
N ASP A 235 28.81 -16.97 19.63
CA ASP A 235 29.81 -15.89 19.76
C ASP A 235 29.56 -15.12 21.08
N GLU A 236 29.73 -15.80 22.21
CA GLU A 236 30.09 -15.14 23.47
C GLU A 236 31.51 -15.60 23.84
N LEU A 237 32.41 -14.62 23.95
CA LEU A 237 33.79 -14.73 24.45
C LEU A 237 33.82 -15.12 25.93
#